data_AF-A0AAV2ILQ4-F1
#
_entry.id   AF-A0AAV2ILQ4-F1
#
_cell.length_a   1.000
_cell.length_b   1.000
_cell.length_c   1.000
_cell.angle_alpha   90.00
_cell.angle_beta   90.00
_cell.angle_gamma   90.00
#
_symmetry.space_group_name_H-M   'P 1'
#
loop_
_entity.id
_entity.type
_entity.pdbx_description
1 polymer ?
#
loop_
_entity_poly.entity_id
_entity_poly.type
_entity_poly.pdbx_seq_one_letter_code
_entity_poly.pdbx_strand_id
1 'polypeptide(L)'
;MKSIAVVALALFACVVAQPGGGNANLDRIFNQYAGSDNTLSQAELNRFWLHFDDSGDGSVSKQEFDSSWRQEGFPNPQNAPLFFLELDRVADEVLNSQDFPHIFRLWDENGDGTVSEREFRFNWNAYFD
;
A
#
# COMPACT_ATOMS: atom_id res chain seq x y z
N MET A 1 30.00 -10.83 14.19
CA MET A 1 28.74 -10.24 13.68
C MET A 1 28.45 -10.94 12.36
N LYS A 2 27.45 -11.82 12.33
CA LYS A 2 27.10 -12.58 11.12
C LYS A 2 25.95 -11.85 10.43
N SER A 3 26.22 -11.31 9.26
CA SER A 3 25.23 -10.62 8.42
C SER A 3 24.12 -11.59 8.04
N ILE A 4 22.88 -11.24 8.37
CA ILE A 4 21.69 -11.95 7.91
C ILE A 4 21.32 -11.30 6.58
N ALA A 5 21.50 -12.04 5.49
CA ALA A 5 20.98 -11.66 4.19
C ALA A 5 19.45 -11.83 4.23
N VAL A 6 18.71 -10.72 4.25
CA VAL A 6 17.28 -10.73 3.98
C VAL A 6 17.13 -10.82 2.47
N VAL A 7 16.75 -12.00 1.98
CA VAL A 7 16.37 -12.20 0.59
C VAL A 7 14.95 -11.64 0.45
N ALA A 8 14.83 -10.40 -0.01
CA ALA A 8 13.57 -9.86 -0.51
C ALA A 8 13.26 -10.59 -1.82
N LEU A 9 12.39 -11.60 -1.74
CA LEU A 9 11.92 -12.32 -2.92
C LEU A 9 10.80 -11.50 -3.57
N ALA A 10 11.17 -10.44 -4.29
CA ALA A 10 10.24 -9.71 -5.14
C ALA A 10 9.93 -10.56 -6.38
N LEU A 11 8.90 -11.40 -6.29
CA LEU A 11 8.34 -12.11 -7.44
C LEU A 11 7.53 -11.12 -8.28
N PHE A 12 8.23 -10.38 -9.15
CA PHE A 12 7.61 -9.59 -10.21
C PHE A 12 7.04 -10.53 -11.28
N ALA A 13 5.78 -10.93 -11.13
CA ALA A 13 5.02 -11.41 -12.27
C ALA A 13 4.71 -10.19 -13.15
N CYS A 14 5.23 -10.16 -14.38
CA CYS A 14 4.82 -9.19 -15.40
C CYS A 14 3.31 -9.31 -15.64
N VAL A 15 2.53 -8.47 -14.95
CA VAL A 15 1.12 -8.27 -15.28
C VAL A 15 1.09 -7.31 -16.45
N VAL A 16 0.68 -7.83 -17.61
CA VAL A 16 0.32 -7.00 -18.76
C VAL A 16 -0.84 -6.11 -18.30
N ALA A 17 -0.61 -4.80 -18.18
CA ALA A 17 -1.62 -3.83 -17.79
C ALA A 17 -2.84 -3.95 -18.73
N GLN A 18 -3.92 -4.57 -18.25
CA GLN A 18 -5.19 -4.63 -18.95
C GLN A 18 -5.97 -3.35 -18.62
N PRO A 19 -6.48 -2.62 -19.63
CA PRO A 19 -7.34 -1.46 -19.38
C PRO A 19 -8.66 -1.97 -18.78
N GLY A 20 -8.82 -1.80 -17.47
CA GLY A 20 -9.92 -2.35 -16.66
C GLY A 20 -9.49 -3.10 -15.39
N GLY A 21 -8.18 -3.27 -15.14
CA GLY A 21 -7.64 -4.10 -14.06
C GLY A 21 -7.47 -3.46 -12.68
N GLY A 22 -7.72 -2.15 -12.51
CA GLY A 22 -7.40 -1.42 -11.27
C GLY A 22 -8.02 -2.05 -10.00
N ASN A 23 -9.31 -2.39 -10.05
CA ASN A 23 -9.98 -3.07 -8.94
C ASN A 23 -9.52 -4.52 -8.77
N ALA A 24 -9.24 -5.25 -9.86
CA ALA A 24 -8.76 -6.63 -9.75
C ALA A 24 -7.38 -6.71 -9.10
N ASN A 25 -6.49 -5.76 -9.40
CA ASN A 25 -5.18 -5.67 -8.78
C ASN A 25 -5.27 -5.23 -7.31
N LEU A 26 -6.17 -4.29 -7.00
CA LEU A 26 -6.45 -3.90 -5.62
C LEU A 26 -6.92 -5.10 -4.78
N ASP A 27 -7.88 -5.87 -5.29
CA ASP A 27 -8.43 -7.05 -4.64
C ASP A 27 -7.36 -8.11 -4.42
N ARG A 28 -6.53 -8.35 -5.44
CA ARG A 28 -5.40 -9.28 -5.36
C ARG A 28 -4.44 -8.88 -4.23
N ILE A 29 -4.06 -7.62 -4.18
CA ILE A 29 -3.08 -7.11 -3.21
C ILE A 29 -3.68 -7.10 -1.80
N PHE A 30 -4.94 -6.66 -1.64
CA PHE A 30 -5.63 -6.75 -0.35
C PHE A 30 -5.63 -8.18 0.19
N ASN A 31 -6.09 -9.14 -0.63
CA ASN A 31 -6.14 -10.55 -0.23
C ASN A 31 -4.75 -11.15 0.05
N GLN A 32 -3.72 -10.69 -0.66
CA GLN A 32 -2.33 -11.10 -0.43
C GLN A 32 -1.87 -10.73 0.99
N TYR A 33 -2.22 -9.54 1.48
CA TYR A 33 -1.78 -9.07 2.80
C TYR A 33 -2.72 -9.45 3.93
N ALA A 34 -4.03 -9.54 3.69
CA ALA A 34 -5.01 -9.97 4.68
C ALA A 34 -4.91 -11.49 4.95
N GLY A 35 -4.55 -12.29 3.95
CA GLY A 35 -4.44 -13.73 4.14
C GLY A 35 -5.81 -14.38 4.43
N SER A 36 -5.92 -15.14 5.52
CA SER A 36 -7.07 -16.04 5.74
C SER A 36 -8.22 -15.46 6.57
N ASP A 37 -7.99 -14.42 7.36
CA ASP A 37 -9.02 -13.78 8.19
C ASP A 37 -9.77 -12.66 7.45
N ASN A 38 -9.31 -12.29 6.25
CA ASN A 38 -9.91 -11.27 5.37
C ASN A 38 -9.99 -9.88 6.00
N THR A 39 -9.13 -9.59 6.98
CA THR A 39 -8.94 -8.24 7.52
C THR A 39 -7.46 -7.90 7.51
N LEU A 40 -7.13 -6.62 7.60
CA LEU A 40 -5.76 -6.17 7.75
C LEU A 40 -5.54 -5.73 9.20
N SER A 41 -4.71 -6.44 9.94
CA SER A 41 -4.12 -5.87 11.16
C SER A 41 -3.24 -4.66 10.81
N GLN A 42 -2.87 -3.87 11.81
CA GLN A 42 -1.94 -2.76 11.59
C GLN A 42 -0.63 -3.21 10.94
N ALA A 43 -0.08 -4.35 11.35
CA ALA A 43 1.15 -4.87 10.77
C ALA A 43 0.98 -5.27 9.29
N GLU A 44 -0.18 -5.79 8.91
CA GLU A 44 -0.47 -6.18 7.53
C GLU A 44 -0.75 -4.96 6.65
N LEU A 45 -1.47 -3.96 7.15
CA LEU A 45 -1.64 -2.69 6.44
C LEU A 45 -0.29 -1.96 6.25
N ASN A 46 0.61 -2.03 7.23
CA ASN A 46 1.96 -1.49 7.06
C ASN A 46 2.72 -2.21 5.92
N ARG A 47 2.63 -3.55 5.86
CA ARG A 47 3.25 -4.33 4.76
C ARG A 47 2.59 -4.03 3.42
N PHE A 48 1.28 -3.77 3.40
CA PHE A 48 0.59 -3.30 2.21
C PHE A 48 1.19 -1.99 1.68
N TRP A 49 1.49 -1.00 2.54
CA TRP A 49 2.15 0.22 2.09
C TRP A 49 3.60 0.00 1.67
N LEU A 50 4.31 -0.91 2.33
CA LEU A 50 5.65 -1.31 1.90
C LEU A 50 5.67 -2.15 0.61
N HIS A 51 4.51 -2.51 0.04
CA HIS A 51 4.43 -3.05 -1.32
C HIS A 51 5.06 -2.11 -2.35
N PHE A 52 5.03 -0.81 -2.06
CA PHE A 52 5.58 0.24 -2.91
C PHE A 52 7.07 0.48 -2.66
N ASP A 53 7.70 -0.11 -1.62
CA ASP A 53 9.14 0.03 -1.31
C ASP A 53 9.97 -0.89 -2.23
N ASP A 54 10.30 -0.40 -3.42
CA ASP A 54 11.06 -1.15 -4.44
C ASP A 54 12.54 -1.30 -4.07
N SER A 55 13.12 -0.30 -3.39
CA SER A 55 14.52 -0.32 -2.96
C SER A 55 14.76 -1.20 -1.71
N GLY A 56 13.73 -1.44 -0.91
CA GLY A 56 13.77 -2.25 0.30
C GLY A 56 14.45 -1.55 1.48
N ASP A 57 14.45 -0.21 1.51
CA ASP A 57 15.08 0.57 2.57
C ASP A 57 14.18 0.78 3.81
N GLY A 58 12.94 0.29 3.73
CA GLY A 58 11.93 0.39 4.78
C GLY A 58 11.11 1.67 4.72
N SER A 59 11.30 2.50 3.70
CA SER A 59 10.52 3.69 3.40
C SER A 59 10.07 3.67 1.94
N VAL A 60 8.91 4.26 1.66
CA VAL A 60 8.46 4.45 0.29
C VAL A 60 8.76 5.89 -0.10
N SER A 61 9.66 6.09 -1.06
CA SER A 61 9.86 7.39 -1.68
C SER A 61 8.72 7.73 -2.65
N LYS A 62 8.56 9.02 -2.93
CA LYS A 62 7.58 9.49 -3.93
C LYS A 62 7.76 8.86 -5.31
N GLN A 63 9.00 8.59 -5.71
CA GLN A 63 9.30 7.98 -7.01
C GLN A 63 8.86 6.52 -7.05
N GLU A 64 9.13 5.76 -5.99
CA GLU A 64 8.71 4.36 -5.89
C GLU A 64 7.18 4.27 -5.83
N PHE A 65 6.53 5.14 -5.05
CA PHE A 65 5.07 5.23 -5.02
C PHE A 65 4.47 5.49 -6.41
N ASP A 66 4.90 6.54 -7.14
CA ASP A 66 4.38 6.88 -8.48
C ASP A 66 4.63 5.75 -9.48
N SER A 67 5.82 5.14 -9.45
CA SER A 67 6.20 4.08 -10.37
C SER A 67 5.36 2.82 -10.13
N SER A 68 5.27 2.37 -8.88
CA SER A 68 4.52 1.17 -8.49
C SER A 68 3.02 1.36 -8.67
N TRP A 69 2.47 2.55 -8.37
CA TRP A 69 1.06 2.87 -8.61
C TRP A 69 0.66 2.69 -10.09
N ARG A 70 1.51 3.19 -11.00
CA ARG A 70 1.32 3.02 -12.46
C ARG A 70 1.45 1.56 -12.88
N GLN A 71 2.43 0.84 -12.35
CA GLN A 71 2.67 -0.57 -12.68
C GLN A 71 1.53 -1.48 -12.24
N GLU A 72 0.96 -1.22 -11.06
CA GLU A 72 -0.22 -1.93 -10.56
C GLU A 72 -1.51 -1.53 -11.31
N GLY A 73 -1.45 -0.54 -12.21
CA GLY A 73 -2.60 -0.12 -13.00
C GLY A 73 -3.72 0.47 -12.15
N PHE A 74 -3.37 1.08 -11.01
CA PHE A 74 -4.32 1.75 -10.14
C PHE A 74 -4.93 3.01 -10.79
N PRO A 75 -6.14 3.41 -10.37
CA PRO A 75 -6.84 4.56 -10.93
C PRO A 75 -6.06 5.86 -10.79
N ASN A 76 -6.37 6.82 -11.66
CA ASN A 76 -5.80 8.18 -11.66
C ASN A 76 -4.26 8.23 -11.53
N PRO A 77 -3.49 7.49 -12.35
CA PRO A 77 -2.03 7.42 -12.22
C PRO A 77 -1.32 8.78 -12.33
N GLN A 78 -1.93 9.77 -12.99
CA GLN A 78 -1.44 11.14 -13.04
C GLN A 78 -1.48 11.87 -11.68
N ASN A 79 -2.33 11.42 -10.76
CA ASN A 79 -2.52 11.98 -9.43
C ASN A 79 -1.70 11.25 -8.35
N ALA A 80 -1.00 10.16 -8.67
CA ALA A 80 -0.19 9.42 -7.69
C ALA A 80 0.78 10.31 -6.88
N PRO A 81 1.43 11.35 -7.46
CA PRO A 81 2.23 12.30 -6.69
C PRO A 81 1.46 13.09 -5.63
N LEU A 82 0.15 13.32 -5.82
CA LEU A 82 -0.72 13.99 -4.84
C LEU A 82 -1.22 13.01 -3.77
N PHE A 83 -1.54 11.77 -4.17
CA PHE A 83 -1.92 10.71 -3.24
C PHE A 83 -0.80 10.41 -2.23
N PHE A 84 0.45 10.40 -2.71
CA PHE A 84 1.61 10.31 -1.83
C PHE A 84 1.61 11.39 -0.75
N LEU A 85 1.38 12.65 -1.12
CA LEU A 85 1.38 13.79 -0.19
C LEU A 85 0.22 13.72 0.82
N GLU A 86 -0.91 13.13 0.44
CA GLU A 86 -2.04 12.93 1.35
C GLU A 86 -1.77 11.84 2.40
N LEU A 87 -0.98 10.83 2.01
CA LEU A 87 -0.54 9.74 2.89
C LEU A 87 0.65 10.11 3.78
N ASP A 88 1.46 11.10 3.40
CA ASP A 88 2.61 11.61 4.17
C ASP A 88 2.11 12.44 5.37
N ARG A 89 1.75 11.73 6.44
CA ARG A 89 1.13 12.32 7.64
C ARG A 89 2.15 12.99 8.53
N VAL A 90 3.41 12.57 8.42
CA VAL A 90 4.57 13.19 9.04
C VAL A 90 5.41 13.81 7.94
N ALA A 91 4.97 14.97 7.42
CA ALA A 91 5.51 15.67 6.25
C ALA A 91 7.06 15.77 6.16
N ASP A 92 7.69 14.68 5.76
CA ASP A 92 9.14 14.49 5.60
C ASP A 92 9.49 13.83 4.25
N GLU A 93 8.50 13.75 3.35
CA GLU A 93 8.58 13.27 1.97
C GLU A 93 8.96 11.79 1.83
N VAL A 94 8.67 10.97 2.84
CA VAL A 94 8.74 9.51 2.78
C VAL A 94 7.52 8.90 3.47
N LEU A 95 7.02 7.75 3.00
CA LEU A 95 6.02 6.99 3.75
C LEU A 95 6.71 5.87 4.51
N ASN A 96 6.62 5.90 5.84
CA ASN A 96 7.28 4.90 6.67
C ASN A 96 6.50 4.58 7.96
N SER A 97 7.16 3.90 8.89
CA SER A 97 6.59 3.52 10.20
C SER A 97 6.04 4.67 11.04
N GLN A 98 6.42 5.91 10.75
CA GLN A 98 5.91 7.11 11.41
C GLN A 98 4.54 7.52 10.86
N ASP A 99 4.25 7.29 9.58
CA ASP A 99 2.97 7.62 8.93
C ASP A 99 1.92 6.53 9.12
N PHE A 100 2.34 5.27 8.99
CA PHE A 100 1.40 4.14 8.92
C PHE A 100 0.44 4.05 10.11
N PRO A 101 0.83 4.35 11.37
CA PRO A 101 -0.11 4.39 12.49
C PRO A 101 -1.19 5.47 12.37
N HIS A 102 -0.93 6.56 11.65
CA HIS A 102 -1.93 7.60 11.36
C HIS A 102 -2.87 7.14 10.26
N ILE A 103 -2.33 6.54 9.19
CA ILE A 103 -3.13 5.98 8.10
C ILE A 103 -4.04 4.86 8.62
N PHE A 104 -3.51 3.93 9.42
CA PHE A 104 -4.30 2.84 10.01
C PHE A 104 -5.51 3.36 10.78
N ARG A 105 -5.34 4.39 11.62
CA ARG A 105 -6.44 5.00 12.38
C ARG A 105 -7.50 5.67 11.51
N LEU A 106 -7.15 6.11 10.31
CA LEU A 106 -8.13 6.65 9.36
C LEU A 106 -8.93 5.52 8.68
N TRP A 107 -8.30 4.36 8.49
CA TRP A 107 -8.88 3.23 7.76
C TRP A 107 -9.65 2.27 8.67
N ASP A 108 -9.27 2.12 9.94
CA ASP A 108 -10.02 1.41 10.98
C ASP A 108 -11.18 2.30 11.47
N GLU A 109 -12.23 2.41 10.67
CA GLU A 109 -13.34 3.35 10.88
C GLU A 109 -14.11 3.07 12.18
N ASN A 110 -14.23 1.79 12.54
CA ASN A 110 -15.02 1.35 13.68
C ASN A 110 -14.17 1.20 14.97
N GLY A 111 -12.83 1.20 14.86
CA GLY A 111 -11.90 1.12 15.98
C GLY A 111 -11.75 -0.27 16.58
N ASP A 112 -12.03 -1.34 15.83
CA ASP A 112 -11.95 -2.73 16.28
C ASP A 112 -10.52 -3.30 16.26
N GLY A 113 -9.56 -2.51 15.75
CA GLY A 113 -8.15 -2.88 15.67
C GLY A 113 -7.79 -3.65 14.40
N THR A 114 -8.70 -3.74 13.44
CA THR A 114 -8.47 -4.29 12.10
C THR A 114 -9.12 -3.42 11.03
N VAL A 115 -8.66 -3.52 9.78
CA VAL A 115 -9.32 -2.90 8.64
C VAL A 115 -9.97 -4.00 7.82
N SER A 116 -11.30 -4.02 7.82
CA SER A 116 -12.08 -4.94 6.98
C SER A 116 -11.95 -4.57 5.49
N GLU A 117 -12.26 -5.50 4.59
CA GLU A 117 -12.32 -5.22 3.14
C GLU A 117 -13.24 -4.04 2.81
N ARG A 118 -14.36 -3.92 3.54
CA ARG A 118 -15.32 -2.83 3.39
C ARG A 118 -14.67 -1.48 3.69
N GLU A 119 -14.04 -1.36 4.85
CA GLU A 119 -13.37 -0.13 5.30
C GLU A 119 -12.20 0.22 4.38
N PHE A 120 -11.42 -0.79 3.97
CA PHE A 120 -10.33 -0.64 3.02
C PHE A 120 -10.81 -0.07 1.68
N ARG A 121 -11.85 -0.66 1.08
CA ARG A 121 -12.40 -0.18 -0.20
C ARG A 121 -13.05 1.19 -0.08
N PHE A 122 -13.76 1.44 1.01
CA PHE A 122 -14.39 2.74 1.24
C PHE A 122 -13.35 3.86 1.29
N ASN A 123 -12.30 3.67 2.09
CA ASN A 123 -11.19 4.62 2.17
C ASN A 123 -10.42 4.71 0.86
N TRP A 124 -10.08 3.59 0.23
CA TRP A 124 -9.40 3.58 -1.07
C TRP A 124 -10.12 4.47 -2.10
N ASN A 125 -11.42 4.26 -2.27
CA ASN A 125 -12.20 5.03 -3.22
C ASN A 125 -12.33 6.51 -2.81
N ALA A 126 -12.42 6.80 -1.51
CA ALA A 126 -12.53 8.18 -1.03
C ALA A 126 -11.26 9.00 -1.30
N TYR A 127 -10.09 8.36 -1.26
CA TYR A 127 -8.80 9.04 -1.43
C TYR A 127 -8.27 8.99 -2.88
N PHE A 128 -8.57 7.94 -3.65
CA PHE A 128 -7.81 7.62 -4.86
C PHE A 128 -8.63 7.43 -6.16
N ASP A 129 -9.96 7.24 -6.07
CA ASP A 129 -10.86 7.19 -7.24
C ASP A 129 -11.32 8.58 -7.69
#